data_AF-A0A3B4XVD1-F1
#
_entry.id   AF-A0A3B4XVD1-F1
#
_cell.length_a   1.000
_cell.length_b   1.000
_cell.length_c   1.000
_cell.angle_alpha   90.00
_cell.angle_beta   90.00
_cell.angle_gamma   90.00
#
_symmetry.space_group_name_H-M   'P 1'
#
loop_
_entity.id
_entity.type
_entity.pdbx_description
1 polymer ?
#
loop_
_entity_poly.entity_id
_entity_poly.type
_entity_poly.pdbx_seq_one_letter_code
_entity_poly.pdbx_strand_id
1 'polypeptide(L)'
;MASSATRLTTRWLAASVSPRQRNGCFLIVSARHAGVCSATISQVHRGGTAVSTSSWRHGNVVTLKGLTAVRFPHVTTCHSFHTSSRLANKQDFYEVLGVSRSASQKDIKKAYYQLAKKYHPDTNPDDPEAKEKFAKLAEAYEVLSDEVKRKQYDTYGAAGFDPSRAGASQQQYYRAGGTSIDPEELFRKIFGEFTGGMGFGDIHNMFEQRPEFVMELTFAEAAKGANKELNVNIDDACPRCDGKGSEPGTKVSHCHYCNGTGMESINTGPFMMRTTCRRCGGKGSIITTPCALCRGSGQTKKRQKVTVPVPAGVENGQTVRMSVGTREILITFRVQRSPVFRRNGADIHSDVPISIAQAILGGTATAQGLYQAISIMIPASCQADQVIRLQGKGIRRMNSYSYGDHYVHIKIRVPKKLTRKQRSLLLSYAEEETDVQGTVNGVNPSAGQGYSSTPPFNPNITPP
;
A
#
# COMPACT_ATOMS: atom_id res chain seq x y z
N MET A 1 -12.63 16.66 -4.92
CA MET A 1 -13.37 17.38 -5.97
C MET A 1 -12.50 18.51 -6.51
N ALA A 2 -12.49 18.64 -7.84
CA ALA A 2 -12.13 19.78 -8.66
C ALA A 2 -10.70 20.38 -8.57
N SER A 3 -9.95 20.07 -9.63
CA SER A 3 -8.74 20.74 -10.12
C SER A 3 -8.93 22.23 -10.41
N SER A 4 -7.84 22.99 -10.42
CA SER A 4 -7.61 24.06 -11.40
C SER A 4 -6.12 24.33 -11.58
N ALA A 5 -5.72 24.34 -12.86
CA ALA A 5 -4.36 24.40 -13.36
C ALA A 5 -3.95 25.84 -13.69
N THR A 6 -2.72 26.21 -13.36
CA THR A 6 -2.09 27.47 -13.77
C THR A 6 -1.30 27.23 -15.06
N ARG A 7 -1.68 27.94 -16.13
CA ARG A 7 -0.98 27.95 -17.43
C ARG A 7 0.13 28.99 -17.40
N LEU A 8 1.33 28.63 -17.83
CA LEU A 8 2.34 29.59 -18.29
C LEU A 8 2.72 29.26 -19.73
N THR A 9 2.52 30.25 -20.59
CA THR A 9 2.85 30.25 -22.02
C THR A 9 4.08 31.12 -22.22
N THR A 10 5.10 30.63 -22.93
CA THR A 10 6.22 31.48 -23.35
C THR A 10 6.41 31.34 -24.86
N ARG A 11 6.29 32.49 -25.52
CA ARG A 11 6.33 32.72 -26.97
C ARG A 11 7.75 32.59 -27.52
N TRP A 12 7.91 31.93 -28.66
CA TRP A 12 9.07 32.13 -29.53
C TRP A 12 8.71 33.18 -30.59
N LEU A 13 9.44 34.30 -30.59
CA LEU A 13 9.45 35.28 -31.68
C LEU A 13 10.74 35.05 -32.47
N ALA A 14 10.61 34.46 -33.66
CA ALA A 14 11.68 34.51 -34.66
C ALA A 14 11.37 35.69 -35.59
N ALA A 15 12.24 36.70 -35.59
CA ALA A 15 12.20 37.80 -36.56
C ALA A 15 13.37 37.61 -37.53
N SER A 16 13.08 37.25 -38.78
CA SER A 16 14.01 37.40 -39.89
C SER A 16 13.76 38.75 -40.55
N VAL A 17 14.79 39.60 -40.60
CA VAL A 17 14.77 40.85 -41.36
C VAL A 17 15.61 40.62 -42.62
N SER A 18 14.98 40.71 -43.79
CA SER A 18 15.66 40.96 -45.06
C SER A 18 15.13 42.29 -45.62
N PRO A 19 15.96 43.10 -46.29
CA PRO A 19 15.59 44.47 -46.61
C PRO A 19 14.73 44.53 -47.88
N ARG A 20 13.76 45.44 -47.85
CA ARG A 20 12.98 46.01 -48.97
C ARG A 20 11.62 45.34 -49.29
N GLN A 21 10.58 46.04 -48.82
CA GLN A 21 9.16 46.05 -49.21
C GLN A 21 8.25 44.84 -48.94
N ARG A 22 7.39 45.07 -47.92
CA ARG A 22 5.92 44.82 -47.85
C ARG A 22 5.38 43.43 -48.25
N ASN A 23 5.27 42.54 -47.27
CA ASN A 23 4.02 41.89 -46.81
C ASN A 23 4.38 40.80 -45.79
N GLY A 24 3.87 40.91 -44.56
CA GLY A 24 4.14 39.92 -43.50
C GLY A 24 3.20 38.71 -43.61
N CYS A 25 3.76 37.50 -43.56
CA CYS A 25 3.02 36.27 -43.30
C CYS A 25 3.14 35.90 -41.82
N PHE A 26 2.02 35.69 -41.14
CA PHE A 26 1.99 35.12 -39.79
C PHE A 26 1.60 33.65 -39.86
N LEU A 27 2.42 32.78 -39.26
CA LEU A 27 2.09 31.39 -39.00
C LEU A 27 1.77 31.22 -37.52
N ILE A 28 0.54 30.84 -37.20
CA ILE A 28 0.14 30.44 -35.84
C ILE A 28 0.00 28.92 -35.85
N VAL A 29 0.85 28.24 -35.08
CA VAL A 29 0.74 26.81 -34.81
C VAL A 29 0.27 26.65 -33.37
N SER A 30 -0.90 26.04 -33.19
CA SER A 30 -1.41 25.66 -31.87
C SER A 30 -1.53 24.14 -31.80
N ALA A 31 -0.75 23.53 -30.90
CA ALA A 31 -0.92 22.13 -30.53
C ALA A 31 -1.96 22.05 -29.39
N ARG A 32 -3.06 21.33 -29.61
CA ARG A 32 -3.94 20.86 -28.54
C ARG A 32 -3.82 19.34 -28.46
N HIS A 33 -3.95 18.81 -27.24
CA HIS A 33 -3.92 17.38 -26.96
C HIS A 33 -4.74 16.57 -27.98
N ALA A 34 -4.19 15.43 -28.38
CA ALA A 34 -4.66 14.49 -29.40
C ALA A 34 -4.30 14.81 -30.87
N GLY A 35 -3.01 14.61 -31.21
CA GLY A 35 -2.61 13.99 -32.49
C GLY A 35 -2.92 14.69 -33.82
N VAL A 36 -3.33 15.97 -33.83
CA VAL A 36 -3.59 16.73 -35.06
C VAL A 36 -2.95 18.11 -34.97
N CYS A 37 -2.03 18.43 -35.88
CA CYS A 37 -1.49 19.78 -36.05
C CYS A 37 -2.30 20.50 -37.13
N SER A 38 -2.97 21.60 -36.77
CA SER A 38 -3.56 22.53 -37.73
C SER A 38 -2.71 23.79 -37.81
N ALA A 39 -2.35 24.19 -39.03
CA ALA A 39 -1.73 25.47 -39.30
C ALA A 39 -2.74 26.34 -40.07
N THR A 40 -2.92 27.59 -39.63
CA THR A 40 -3.72 28.57 -40.35
C THR A 40 -2.77 29.57 -40.99
N ILE A 41 -2.86 29.73 -42.32
CA ILE A 41 -2.13 30.77 -43.05
C ILE A 41 -3.14 31.91 -43.28
N SER A 42 -2.81 33.11 -42.82
CA SER A 42 -3.52 34.32 -43.21
C SER A 42 -2.61 35.17 -44.10
N GLN A 43 -3.08 35.44 -45.31
CA GLN A 43 -2.49 36.41 -46.23
C GLN A 43 -3.38 37.65 -46.25
N VAL A 44 -2.77 38.83 -46.08
CA VAL A 44 -3.46 40.11 -46.27
C VAL A 44 -3.11 40.63 -47.66
N HIS A 45 -4.11 40.73 -48.54
CA HIS A 45 -4.06 41.59 -49.72
C HIS A 45 -4.84 42.87 -49.45
N ARG A 46 -4.47 43.97 -50.11
CA ARG A 46 -5.31 45.18 -50.17
C ARG A 46 -6.64 44.79 -50.83
N GLY A 47 -7.67 44.55 -50.02
CA GLY A 47 -9.03 44.30 -50.49
C GLY A 47 -9.83 43.15 -49.84
N GLY A 48 -9.33 42.45 -48.81
CA GLY A 48 -10.14 41.48 -48.05
C GLY A 48 -9.33 40.30 -47.47
N THR A 49 -9.92 39.58 -46.50
CA THR A 49 -9.34 38.39 -45.86
C THR A 49 -9.95 37.10 -46.43
N ALA A 50 -9.12 36.20 -46.96
CA ALA A 50 -9.50 34.83 -47.29
C ALA A 50 -8.81 33.84 -46.34
N VAL A 51 -9.54 32.85 -45.81
CA VAL A 51 -9.03 31.82 -44.91
C VAL A 51 -9.08 30.48 -45.63
N SER A 52 -7.97 29.75 -45.68
CA SER A 52 -7.96 28.34 -46.12
C SER A 52 -7.30 27.47 -45.07
N THR A 53 -7.97 26.35 -44.75
CA THR A 53 -7.52 25.35 -43.79
C THR A 53 -7.11 24.09 -44.53
N SER A 54 -5.87 23.63 -44.36
CA SER A 54 -5.44 22.31 -44.86
C SER A 54 -4.84 21.48 -43.73
N SER A 55 -5.31 20.24 -43.60
CA SER A 55 -4.87 19.25 -42.60
C SER A 55 -3.98 18.19 -43.27
N TRP A 56 -2.81 17.91 -42.70
CA TRP A 56 -1.87 16.91 -43.21
C TRP A 56 -1.49 15.92 -42.10
N ARG A 57 -1.39 14.63 -42.44
CA ARG A 57 -0.87 13.55 -41.57
C ARG A 57 0.54 13.16 -42.00
N HIS A 58 1.35 12.72 -41.03
CA HIS A 58 2.76 12.37 -41.22
C HIS A 58 2.98 11.29 -42.28
N GLY A 59 3.94 11.54 -43.19
CA GLY A 59 4.53 10.55 -44.08
C GLY A 59 4.48 10.92 -45.57
N ASN A 60 5.32 11.86 -46.01
CA ASN A 60 6.03 11.78 -47.29
C ASN A 60 7.03 12.95 -47.46
N VAL A 61 8.26 12.58 -47.82
CA VAL A 61 9.40 13.45 -48.12
C VAL A 61 9.29 13.92 -49.56
N VAL A 62 9.54 15.21 -49.84
CA VAL A 62 9.93 15.63 -51.19
C VAL A 62 11.04 16.70 -51.12
N THR A 63 12.16 16.36 -51.73
CA THR A 63 13.33 17.18 -52.02
C THR A 63 13.07 18.08 -53.23
N LEU A 64 13.56 19.33 -53.21
CA LEU A 64 13.75 20.11 -54.42
C LEU A 64 15.13 20.78 -54.48
N LYS A 65 15.77 20.53 -55.63
CA LYS A 65 17.07 21.01 -56.10
C LYS A 65 16.95 22.43 -56.65
N GLY A 66 18.06 23.18 -56.53
CA GLY A 66 18.51 24.17 -57.51
C GLY A 66 18.14 25.62 -57.22
N LEU A 67 19.16 26.47 -56.99
CA LEU A 67 19.61 27.48 -57.96
C LEU A 67 20.82 28.26 -57.41
N THR A 68 21.66 28.65 -58.35
CA THR A 68 23.03 29.15 -58.23
C THR A 68 23.14 30.67 -57.99
N ALA A 69 24.12 31.03 -57.15
CA ALA A 69 25.06 32.15 -57.18
C ALA A 69 24.62 33.59 -57.54
N VAL A 70 24.98 34.56 -56.67
CA VAL A 70 25.77 35.77 -57.02
C VAL A 70 26.61 36.21 -55.79
N ARG A 71 27.90 36.51 -56.03
CA ARG A 71 28.90 37.06 -55.10
C ARG A 71 28.77 38.59 -54.94
N PHE A 72 29.12 39.12 -53.77
CA PHE A 72 30.21 40.11 -53.52
C PHE A 72 30.03 40.80 -52.14
N PRO A 73 31.09 41.40 -51.57
CA PRO A 73 31.39 41.33 -50.14
C PRO A 73 31.25 42.69 -49.46
N HIS A 74 31.22 42.72 -48.13
CA HIS A 74 32.07 43.62 -47.35
C HIS A 74 31.96 43.26 -45.87
N VAL A 75 33.11 42.92 -45.30
CA VAL A 75 33.36 42.67 -43.89
C VAL A 75 33.36 44.01 -43.17
N THR A 76 32.56 44.16 -42.12
CA THR A 76 32.85 45.13 -41.06
C THR A 76 32.46 44.51 -39.72
N THR A 77 33.48 44.25 -38.90
CA THR A 77 33.39 43.65 -37.58
C THR A 77 32.99 44.73 -36.57
N CYS A 78 32.00 44.44 -35.71
CA CYS A 78 31.67 45.26 -34.55
C CYS A 78 31.70 44.38 -33.29
N HIS A 79 32.59 44.70 -32.36
CA HIS A 79 32.70 44.04 -31.06
C HIS A 79 31.74 44.68 -30.06
N SER A 80 30.85 43.88 -29.48
CA SER A 80 30.02 44.24 -28.33
C SER A 80 30.46 43.44 -27.10
N PHE A 81 30.89 44.14 -26.06
CA PHE A 81 31.21 43.58 -24.76
C PHE A 81 29.92 43.04 -24.09
N HIS A 82 29.93 41.78 -23.67
CA HIS A 82 28.88 41.19 -22.84
C HIS A 82 29.38 41.00 -21.40
N THR A 83 28.62 41.55 -20.44
CA THR A 83 28.69 41.24 -19.01
C THR A 83 28.28 39.80 -18.77
N SER A 84 29.10 39.06 -18.04
CA SER A 84 28.96 37.63 -17.75
C SER A 84 27.74 37.31 -16.89
N SER A 85 26.68 36.77 -17.52
CA SER A 85 25.66 35.98 -16.81
C SER A 85 26.24 34.61 -16.48
N ARG A 86 26.23 34.25 -15.19
CA ARG A 86 26.68 32.95 -14.66
C ARG A 86 25.98 31.79 -15.40
N LEU A 87 26.77 30.78 -15.74
CA LEU A 87 26.31 29.51 -16.30
C LEU A 87 25.24 28.87 -15.39
N ALA A 88 23.97 28.98 -15.80
CA ALA A 88 22.87 28.23 -15.23
C ALA A 88 22.65 26.99 -16.09
N ASN A 89 23.14 25.82 -15.66
CA ASN A 89 22.66 24.51 -16.10
C ASN A 89 23.22 23.32 -15.27
N LYS A 90 23.40 23.51 -13.96
CA LYS A 90 23.46 22.40 -12.98
C LYS A 90 22.53 22.76 -11.83
N GLN A 91 21.63 21.86 -11.44
CA GLN A 91 20.65 22.09 -10.37
C GLN A 91 21.37 22.31 -9.04
N ASP A 92 20.91 23.26 -8.21
CA ASP A 92 21.48 23.49 -6.88
C ASP A 92 21.20 22.29 -5.96
N PHE A 93 22.21 21.75 -5.28
CA PHE A 93 22.07 20.56 -4.45
C PHE A 93 21.12 20.77 -3.25
N TYR A 94 21.05 22.01 -2.76
CA TYR A 94 20.08 22.41 -1.74
C TYR A 94 18.63 22.34 -2.25
N GLU A 95 18.40 22.73 -3.50
CA GLU A 95 17.08 22.66 -4.15
C GLU A 95 16.68 21.22 -4.44
N VAL A 96 17.65 20.38 -4.87
CA VAL A 96 17.43 18.95 -5.11
C VAL A 96 17.00 18.22 -3.83
N LEU A 97 17.61 18.54 -2.68
CA LEU A 97 17.22 18.00 -1.38
C LEU A 97 16.02 18.73 -0.74
N GLY A 98 15.56 19.85 -1.31
CA GLY A 98 14.45 20.65 -0.79
C GLY A 98 14.74 21.32 0.55
N VAL A 99 16.00 21.66 0.82
CA VAL A 99 16.46 22.27 2.08
C VAL A 99 17.05 23.66 1.86
N SER A 100 17.00 24.52 2.88
CA SER A 100 17.63 25.83 2.80
C SER A 100 19.16 25.73 2.82
N ARG A 101 19.86 26.71 2.23
CA ARG A 101 21.34 26.77 2.27
C ARG A 101 21.89 26.87 3.69
N SER A 102 21.10 27.37 4.64
CA SER A 102 21.42 27.47 6.07
C SER A 102 21.08 26.20 6.88
N ALA A 103 20.63 25.12 6.24
CA ALA A 103 20.21 23.90 6.93
C ALA A 103 21.37 23.24 7.70
N SER A 104 21.06 22.68 8.88
CA SER A 104 22.04 21.90 9.65
C SER A 104 22.31 20.56 8.96
N GLN A 105 23.44 19.90 9.26
CA GLN A 105 23.73 18.56 8.73
C GLN A 105 22.64 17.54 9.07
N LYS A 106 22.01 17.67 10.24
CA LYS A 106 20.91 16.80 10.67
C LYS A 106 19.69 16.95 9.76
N ASP A 107 19.39 18.17 9.34
CA ASP A 107 18.25 18.48 8.46
C ASP A 107 18.50 17.98 7.03
N ILE A 108 19.72 18.15 6.52
CA ILE A 108 20.16 17.62 5.22
C ILE A 108 20.02 16.09 5.20
N LYS A 109 20.48 15.41 6.25
CA LYS A 109 20.36 13.95 6.40
C LYS A 109 18.89 13.49 6.48
N LYS A 110 18.05 14.23 7.20
CA LYS A 110 16.62 13.93 7.33
C LYS A 110 15.88 14.10 6.01
N ALA A 111 16.16 15.17 5.26
CA ALA A 111 15.56 15.42 3.96
C ALA A 111 15.94 14.36 2.93
N TYR A 112 17.23 13.99 2.87
CA TYR A 112 17.72 12.89 2.04
C TYR A 112 16.97 11.58 2.33
N TYR A 113 16.83 11.21 3.61
CA TYR A 113 16.12 9.98 4.00
C TYR A 113 14.66 9.95 3.52
N GLN A 114 13.95 11.07 3.63
CA GLN A 114 12.55 11.17 3.21
C GLN A 114 12.40 11.07 1.69
N LEU A 115 13.32 11.65 0.92
CA LEU A 115 13.27 11.63 -0.54
C LEU A 115 13.78 10.30 -1.11
N ALA A 116 14.84 9.73 -0.52
CA ALA A 116 15.38 8.43 -0.91
C ALA A 116 14.34 7.31 -0.72
N LYS A 117 13.55 7.33 0.37
CA LYS A 117 12.45 6.37 0.57
C LYS A 117 11.33 6.53 -0.47
N LYS A 118 11.04 7.77 -0.88
CA LYS A 118 9.99 8.06 -1.88
C LYS A 118 10.39 7.64 -3.28
N TYR A 119 11.65 7.79 -3.64
CA TYR A 119 12.19 7.52 -4.98
C TYR A 119 13.00 6.23 -5.07
N HIS A 120 12.88 5.33 -4.09
CA HIS A 120 13.61 4.07 -4.09
C HIS A 120 13.16 3.19 -5.29
N PRO A 121 14.09 2.52 -6.00
CA PRO A 121 13.76 1.65 -7.13
C PRO A 121 12.79 0.52 -6.75
N ASP A 122 12.93 -0.06 -5.55
CA ASP A 122 11.99 -1.08 -5.08
C ASP A 122 10.56 -0.57 -4.86
N THR A 123 10.38 0.71 -4.54
CA THR A 123 9.05 1.31 -4.34
C THR A 123 8.42 1.77 -5.65
N ASN A 124 9.25 2.15 -6.64
CA ASN A 124 8.81 2.58 -7.96
C ASN A 124 9.62 1.85 -9.06
N PRO A 125 9.36 0.56 -9.30
CA PRO A 125 10.14 -0.25 -10.24
C PRO A 125 9.92 0.14 -11.72
N ASP A 126 8.79 0.78 -12.03
CA ASP A 126 8.37 1.05 -13.41
C ASP A 126 8.66 2.48 -13.89
N ASP A 127 9.17 3.37 -13.02
CA ASP A 127 9.37 4.80 -13.32
C ASP A 127 10.86 5.15 -13.55
N PRO A 128 11.31 5.39 -14.80
CA PRO A 128 12.69 5.78 -15.09
C PRO A 128 13.06 7.15 -14.49
N GLU A 129 12.09 8.06 -14.31
CA GLU A 129 12.31 9.36 -13.68
C GLU A 129 12.65 9.26 -12.17
N ALA A 130 12.13 8.24 -11.48
CA ALA A 130 12.41 8.03 -10.06
C ALA A 130 13.88 7.66 -9.86
N LYS A 131 14.43 6.83 -10.77
CA LYS A 131 15.84 6.46 -10.80
C LYS A 131 16.75 7.68 -11.04
N GLU A 132 16.37 8.57 -11.96
CA GLU A 132 17.13 9.81 -12.21
C GLU A 132 17.09 10.78 -11.02
N LYS A 133 15.94 10.92 -10.36
CA LYS A 133 15.78 11.74 -9.15
C LYS A 133 16.58 11.15 -7.99
N PHE A 134 16.56 9.83 -7.83
CA PHE A 134 17.36 9.13 -6.81
C PHE A 134 18.87 9.33 -7.01
N ALA A 135 19.36 9.23 -8.25
CA ALA A 135 20.75 9.49 -8.57
C ALA A 135 21.17 10.92 -8.22
N LYS A 136 20.34 11.92 -8.55
CA LYS A 136 20.58 13.33 -8.21
C LYS A 136 20.57 13.59 -6.71
N LEU A 137 19.69 12.91 -5.97
CA LEU A 137 19.63 13.01 -4.51
C LEU A 137 20.89 12.43 -3.84
N ALA A 138 21.41 11.32 -4.37
CA ALA A 138 22.65 10.72 -3.88
C ALA A 138 23.85 11.63 -4.12
N GLU A 139 23.98 12.22 -5.32
CA GLU A 139 25.03 13.19 -5.67
C GLU A 139 24.96 14.43 -4.75
N ALA A 140 23.77 14.98 -4.56
CA ALA A 140 23.57 16.13 -3.67
C ALA A 140 23.95 15.81 -2.22
N TYR A 141 23.60 14.62 -1.73
CA TYR A 141 23.93 14.21 -0.36
C TYR A 141 25.42 13.97 -0.18
N GLU A 142 26.13 13.39 -1.15
CA GLU A 142 27.57 13.14 -1.04
C GLU A 142 28.38 14.44 -0.87
N VAL A 143 27.96 15.51 -1.53
CA VAL A 143 28.61 16.82 -1.44
C VAL A 143 28.21 17.56 -0.16
N LEU A 144 26.94 17.45 0.25
CA LEU A 144 26.40 18.20 1.39
C LEU A 144 26.54 17.49 2.75
N SER A 145 26.83 16.19 2.78
CA SER A 145 27.01 15.42 4.02
C SER A 145 28.30 15.79 4.74
N ASP A 146 29.40 16.01 3.98
CA ASP A 146 30.70 16.33 4.53
C ASP A 146 30.89 17.85 4.67
N GLU A 147 31.25 18.33 5.86
CA GLU A 147 31.44 19.78 6.09
C GLU A 147 32.49 20.40 5.16
N VAL A 148 33.52 19.64 4.82
CA VAL A 148 34.61 20.09 3.94
C VAL A 148 34.13 20.24 2.50
N LYS A 149 33.43 19.23 1.96
CA LYS A 149 32.86 19.28 0.61
C LYS A 149 31.75 20.31 0.49
N ARG A 150 30.92 20.46 1.52
CA ARG A 150 29.89 21.51 1.61
C ARG A 150 30.50 22.90 1.53
N LYS A 151 31.54 23.19 2.32
CA LYS A 151 32.24 24.48 2.28
C LYS A 151 32.84 24.77 0.89
N GLN A 152 33.41 23.74 0.25
CA GLN A 152 33.94 23.87 -1.12
C GLN A 152 32.82 24.14 -2.14
N TYR A 153 31.68 23.47 -2.03
CA TYR A 153 30.51 23.72 -2.85
C TYR A 153 29.93 25.12 -2.62
N ASP A 154 29.85 25.57 -1.37
CA ASP A 154 29.37 26.90 -1.02
C ASP A 154 30.31 28.01 -1.54
N THR A 155 31.61 27.72 -1.67
CA THR A 155 32.63 28.68 -2.14
C THR A 155 32.75 28.71 -3.67
N TYR A 156 32.76 27.55 -4.31
CA TYR A 156 33.08 27.41 -5.75
C TYR A 156 31.88 26.97 -6.62
N GLY A 157 30.73 26.66 -6.01
CA GLY A 157 29.53 26.17 -6.69
C GLY A 157 29.71 24.78 -7.31
N ALA A 158 28.69 24.35 -8.08
CA ALA A 158 28.67 23.05 -8.76
C ALA A 158 29.77 22.85 -9.82
N ALA A 159 30.56 23.90 -10.13
CA ALA A 159 31.67 23.85 -11.08
C ALA A 159 32.98 23.31 -10.47
N GLY A 160 33.10 23.26 -9.14
CA GLY A 160 34.29 22.75 -8.45
C GLY A 160 34.43 21.22 -8.43
N PHE A 161 33.39 20.50 -8.86
CA PHE A 161 33.30 19.04 -8.81
C PHE A 161 33.22 18.40 -10.21
N ASP A 162 33.52 19.15 -11.28
CA ASP A 162 33.44 18.66 -12.66
C ASP A 162 34.69 17.81 -13.04
N PRO A 163 34.55 16.51 -13.36
CA PRO A 163 35.68 15.64 -13.70
C PRO A 163 36.44 16.09 -14.96
N SER A 164 35.80 16.87 -15.83
CA SER A 164 36.35 17.28 -17.13
C SER A 164 37.23 18.54 -17.08
N ARG A 165 37.44 19.15 -15.90
CA ARG A 165 38.18 20.42 -15.77
C ARG A 165 39.42 20.37 -14.87
N ALA A 166 39.91 19.18 -14.54
CA ALA A 166 41.12 19.01 -13.74
C ALA A 166 42.40 19.24 -14.59
N GLY A 167 42.75 20.51 -14.79
CA GLY A 167 44.10 20.93 -15.16
C GLY A 167 45.05 20.78 -13.98
N ALA A 168 46.24 20.24 -14.24
CA ALA A 168 47.31 19.98 -13.28
C ALA A 168 47.65 21.24 -12.44
N SER A 169 47.47 21.16 -11.11
CA SER A 169 48.23 21.91 -10.08
C SER A 169 47.54 22.01 -8.69
N GLN A 170 46.47 21.24 -8.41
CA GLN A 170 45.90 21.23 -7.05
C GLN A 170 45.37 19.86 -6.63
N GLN A 171 46.14 18.80 -6.90
CA GLN A 171 45.88 17.44 -6.45
C GLN A 171 46.76 17.11 -5.25
N GLN A 172 46.37 17.55 -4.04
CA GLN A 172 46.89 16.92 -2.80
C GLN A 172 45.84 16.61 -1.74
N TYR A 173 44.58 17.02 -1.88
CA TYR A 173 43.53 16.70 -0.90
C TYR A 173 42.48 15.67 -1.36
N TYR A 174 42.55 15.21 -2.62
CA TYR A 174 41.59 14.28 -3.22
C TYR A 174 42.10 12.84 -3.37
N ARG A 175 43.06 12.43 -2.54
CA ARG A 175 43.55 11.03 -2.55
C ARG A 175 43.47 10.38 -1.17
N ALA A 176 42.25 10.32 -0.64
CA ALA A 176 41.88 9.33 0.38
C ALA A 176 40.41 8.91 0.11
N GLY A 177 40.23 7.80 -0.61
CA GLY A 177 38.91 7.12 -0.69
C GLY A 177 38.08 7.30 -1.97
N GLY A 178 38.69 7.55 -3.12
CA GLY A 178 38.00 7.58 -4.41
C GLY A 178 37.61 6.19 -4.92
N THR A 179 36.52 5.64 -4.41
CA THR A 179 35.71 4.65 -5.12
C THR A 179 34.49 5.38 -5.65
N SER A 180 34.14 5.18 -6.93
CA SER A 180 32.79 5.48 -7.42
C SER A 180 31.82 4.59 -6.63
N ILE A 181 31.33 5.08 -5.50
CA ILE A 181 30.41 4.33 -4.65
C ILE A 181 29.09 4.27 -5.41
N ASP A 182 28.63 3.08 -5.76
CA ASP A 182 27.29 2.92 -6.31
C ASP A 182 26.29 3.54 -5.31
N PRO A 183 25.33 4.36 -5.75
CA PRO A 183 24.38 5.03 -4.86
C PRO A 183 23.63 4.05 -3.95
N GLU A 184 23.50 2.79 -4.40
CA GLU A 184 22.93 1.66 -3.67
C GLU A 184 23.89 1.08 -2.59
N GLU A 185 25.20 1.10 -2.84
CA GLU A 185 26.23 0.71 -1.87
C GLU A 185 26.44 1.80 -0.80
N LEU A 186 26.36 3.08 -1.18
CA LEU A 186 26.36 4.20 -0.24
C LEU A 186 25.16 4.12 0.70
N PHE A 187 23.98 3.81 0.15
CA PHE A 187 22.77 3.58 0.92
C PHE A 187 22.93 2.38 1.86
N ARG A 188 23.41 1.22 1.38
CA ARG A 188 23.65 0.02 2.20
C ARG A 188 24.71 0.22 3.28
N LYS A 189 25.80 0.93 3.00
CA LYS A 189 26.87 1.21 3.98
C LYS A 189 26.37 2.14 5.08
N ILE A 190 25.62 3.19 4.71
CA ILE A 190 25.00 4.11 5.69
C ILE A 190 23.87 3.42 6.46
N PHE A 191 23.05 2.58 5.83
CA PHE A 191 22.00 1.81 6.49
C PHE A 191 22.56 0.71 7.39
N GLY A 192 23.64 0.05 6.98
CA GLY A 192 24.34 -0.99 7.74
C GLY A 192 25.13 -0.42 8.93
N GLU A 193 25.76 0.73 8.76
CA GLU A 193 26.45 1.46 9.83
C GLU A 193 25.46 2.11 10.80
N PHE A 194 24.27 2.51 10.33
CA PHE A 194 23.13 2.95 11.16
C PHE A 194 22.57 1.82 12.05
N THR A 195 22.76 0.55 11.66
CA THR A 195 22.40 -0.61 12.49
C THR A 195 23.52 -1.11 13.40
N GLY A 196 24.75 -0.56 13.30
CA GLY A 196 25.95 -1.19 13.87
C GLY A 196 26.83 -0.35 14.80
N GLY A 197 26.67 0.96 14.91
CA GLY A 197 27.63 1.77 15.68
C GLY A 197 27.12 3.11 16.19
N MET A 198 27.01 3.20 17.52
CA MET A 198 27.05 4.42 18.35
C MET A 198 26.01 5.53 18.07
N GLY A 199 25.08 5.73 19.01
CA GLY A 199 24.54 7.08 19.28
C GLY A 199 23.02 7.31 19.28
N PHE A 200 22.17 6.28 19.36
CA PHE A 200 20.72 6.43 19.58
C PHE A 200 20.19 5.35 20.52
N GLY A 201 20.37 5.54 21.83
CA GLY A 201 19.83 4.63 22.86
C GLY A 201 18.30 4.46 22.84
N ASP A 202 17.58 5.38 22.19
CA ASP A 202 16.11 5.39 22.18
C ASP A 202 15.45 4.86 20.90
N ILE A 203 16.20 4.61 19.82
CA ILE A 203 15.64 4.04 18.59
C ILE A 203 15.61 2.50 18.65
N HIS A 204 16.39 1.87 19.55
CA HIS A 204 16.35 0.42 19.70
C HIS A 204 14.98 -0.07 20.21
N ASN A 205 14.28 0.73 21.03
CA ASN A 205 12.90 0.47 21.45
C ASN A 205 11.85 0.64 20.32
N MET A 206 12.22 1.25 19.18
CA MET A 206 11.37 1.27 17.97
C MET A 206 11.60 0.06 17.04
N PHE A 207 12.66 -0.70 17.26
CA PHE A 207 13.03 -1.89 16.46
C PHE A 207 13.01 -3.20 17.24
N GLU A 208 12.42 -3.23 18.45
CA GLU A 208 11.87 -4.48 18.94
C GLU A 208 10.71 -4.85 18.03
N GLN A 209 11.00 -5.67 17.01
CA GLN A 209 10.01 -6.40 16.25
C GLN A 209 9.19 -7.19 17.28
N ARG A 210 8.05 -6.62 17.69
CA ARG A 210 7.10 -7.33 18.53
C ARG A 210 6.79 -8.62 17.78
N PRO A 211 7.01 -9.79 18.40
CA PRO A 211 6.83 -11.03 17.68
C PRO A 211 5.36 -11.13 17.27
N GLU A 212 5.15 -11.17 15.96
CA GLU A 212 3.83 -11.32 15.36
C GLU A 212 3.53 -12.81 15.22
N PHE A 213 2.44 -13.24 15.84
CA PHE A 213 1.94 -14.60 15.73
C PHE A 213 0.67 -14.60 14.90
N VAL A 214 0.55 -15.54 13.98
CA VAL A 214 -0.68 -15.77 13.23
C VAL A 214 -1.41 -16.94 13.86
N MET A 215 -2.65 -16.72 14.29
CA MET A 215 -3.48 -17.75 14.87
C MET A 215 -4.68 -18.04 13.98
N GLU A 216 -4.78 -19.27 13.51
CA GLU A 216 -5.92 -19.71 12.72
C GLU A 216 -7.10 -20.06 13.62
N LEU A 217 -8.29 -19.62 13.23
CA LEU A 217 -9.54 -19.83 13.95
C LEU A 217 -10.58 -20.44 13.03
N THR A 218 -11.41 -21.32 13.57
CA THR A 218 -12.63 -21.72 12.86
C THR A 218 -13.64 -20.58 12.90
N PHE A 219 -14.58 -20.57 11.95
CA PHE A 219 -15.65 -19.57 11.92
C PHE A 219 -16.46 -19.54 13.23
N ALA A 220 -16.74 -20.71 13.80
CA ALA A 220 -17.50 -20.84 15.03
C ALA A 220 -16.72 -20.30 16.24
N GLU A 221 -15.42 -20.57 16.33
CA GLU A 221 -14.53 -20.00 17.36
C GLU A 221 -14.49 -18.47 17.27
N ALA A 222 -14.32 -17.92 16.07
CA ALA A 222 -14.28 -16.47 15.86
C ALA A 222 -15.62 -15.78 16.18
N ALA A 223 -16.75 -16.43 15.87
CA ALA A 223 -18.07 -15.89 16.15
C ALA A 223 -18.44 -15.95 17.65
N LYS A 224 -18.15 -17.07 18.33
CA LYS A 224 -18.51 -17.28 19.75
C LYS A 224 -17.50 -16.71 20.74
N GLY A 225 -16.25 -16.55 20.31
CA GLY A 225 -15.11 -16.39 21.20
C GLY A 225 -14.65 -17.76 21.73
N ALA A 226 -13.34 -17.89 21.95
CA ALA A 226 -12.73 -19.12 22.44
C ALA A 226 -11.41 -18.81 23.15
N ASN A 227 -10.99 -19.70 24.05
CA ASN A 227 -9.66 -19.65 24.64
C ASN A 227 -8.76 -20.62 23.88
N LYS A 228 -7.74 -20.12 23.18
CA LYS A 228 -6.85 -20.95 22.34
C LYS A 228 -5.42 -20.90 22.87
N GLU A 229 -4.76 -22.04 22.90
CA GLU A 229 -3.37 -22.13 23.35
C GLU A 229 -2.40 -21.76 22.22
N LEU A 230 -1.46 -20.86 22.52
CA LEU A 230 -0.35 -20.48 21.65
C LEU A 230 0.96 -20.84 22.34
N ASN A 231 1.85 -21.52 21.62
CA ASN A 231 3.21 -21.80 22.10
C ASN A 231 4.14 -20.64 21.71
N VAL A 232 4.60 -19.89 22.70
CA VAL A 232 5.50 -18.74 22.50
C VAL A 232 6.87 -19.07 23.08
N ASN A 233 7.93 -18.69 22.36
CA ASN A 233 9.29 -18.77 22.86
C ASN A 233 9.63 -17.46 23.57
N ILE A 234 9.72 -17.49 24.89
CA ILE A 234 10.00 -16.32 25.72
C ILE A 234 11.36 -16.52 26.39
N ASP A 235 12.12 -15.44 26.50
CA ASP A 235 13.34 -15.43 27.29
C ASP A 235 12.93 -15.31 28.76
N ASP A 236 13.06 -16.42 29.48
CA ASP A 236 12.75 -16.49 30.91
C ASP A 236 14.05 -16.48 31.72
N ALA A 237 13.96 -16.20 33.01
CA ALA A 237 15.09 -16.33 33.91
C ALA A 237 15.64 -17.77 33.83
N CYS A 238 16.97 -17.89 33.72
CA CYS A 238 17.61 -19.20 33.67
C CYS A 238 17.26 -19.99 34.94
N PRO A 239 16.62 -21.18 34.84
CA PRO A 239 16.14 -21.92 36.01
C PRO A 239 17.27 -22.46 36.90
N ARG A 240 18.50 -22.49 36.38
CA ARG A 240 19.68 -22.92 37.14
C ARG A 240 20.27 -21.79 37.97
N CYS A 241 20.31 -20.55 37.46
CA CYS A 241 20.98 -19.43 38.12
C CYS A 241 20.05 -18.30 38.56
N ASP A 242 18.73 -18.44 38.38
CA ASP A 242 17.70 -17.45 38.69
C ASP A 242 18.02 -16.04 38.18
N GLY A 243 18.48 -15.94 36.93
CA GLY A 243 18.82 -14.64 36.34
C GLY A 243 20.24 -14.12 36.66
N LYS A 244 20.97 -14.69 37.62
CA LYS A 244 22.28 -14.19 38.07
C LYS A 244 23.41 -14.38 37.06
N GLY A 245 23.27 -15.32 36.13
CA GLY A 245 24.27 -15.64 35.11
C GLY A 245 25.50 -16.41 35.64
N SER A 246 25.67 -16.54 36.95
CA SER A 246 26.75 -17.33 37.57
C SER A 246 26.29 -18.75 37.92
N GLU A 247 27.24 -19.67 38.01
CA GLU A 247 26.96 -21.04 38.45
C GLU A 247 26.51 -21.04 39.95
N PRO A 248 25.46 -21.80 40.32
CA PRO A 248 25.01 -21.89 41.71
C PRO A 248 26.14 -22.31 42.65
N GLY A 249 26.24 -21.63 43.80
CA GLY A 249 27.32 -21.85 44.77
C GLY A 249 28.60 -21.04 44.51
N THR A 250 28.71 -20.36 43.37
CA THR A 250 29.84 -19.47 43.09
C THR A 250 29.50 -18.01 43.42
N LYS A 251 30.45 -17.29 44.04
CA LYS A 251 30.27 -15.89 44.43
C LYS A 251 30.55 -14.99 43.23
N VAL A 252 29.64 -14.07 42.95
CA VAL A 252 29.87 -13.01 41.96
C VAL A 252 30.79 -11.98 42.58
N SER A 253 31.96 -11.77 42.00
CA SER A 253 32.94 -10.79 42.47
C SER A 253 32.60 -9.39 41.95
N HIS A 254 32.85 -8.35 42.74
CA HIS A 254 32.73 -6.97 42.23
C HIS A 254 33.85 -6.70 41.23
N CYS A 255 33.58 -5.90 40.20
CA CYS A 255 34.62 -5.54 39.25
C CYS A 255 35.65 -4.62 39.91
N HIS A 256 36.90 -5.06 40.03
CA HIS A 256 37.99 -4.28 40.63
C HIS A 256 38.36 -3.02 39.83
N TYR A 257 38.06 -2.98 38.52
CA TYR A 257 38.40 -1.84 37.66
C TYR A 257 37.43 -0.66 37.84
N CYS A 258 36.15 -0.93 38.11
CA CYS A 258 35.13 0.10 38.32
C CYS A 258 34.59 0.14 39.76
N ASN A 259 35.12 -0.69 40.67
CA ASN A 259 34.62 -0.86 42.04
C ASN A 259 33.09 -1.00 42.15
N GLY A 260 32.49 -1.79 41.25
CA GLY A 260 31.04 -1.99 41.24
C GLY A 260 30.23 -0.94 40.47
N THR A 261 30.81 0.19 40.06
CA THR A 261 30.06 1.29 39.42
C THR A 261 29.65 1.03 37.96
N GLY A 262 30.24 0.04 37.30
CA GLY A 262 29.96 -0.29 35.89
C GLY A 262 30.53 0.70 34.87
N MET A 263 31.08 1.84 35.30
CA MET A 263 31.66 2.87 34.43
C MET A 263 33.14 3.08 34.76
N GLU A 264 33.95 3.34 33.74
CA GLU A 264 35.34 3.77 33.87
C GLU A 264 35.48 5.21 33.35
N SER A 265 36.22 6.05 34.07
CA SER A 265 36.50 7.42 33.63
C SER A 265 37.80 7.42 32.83
N ILE A 266 37.72 7.71 31.54
CA ILE A 266 38.88 7.82 30.66
C ILE A 266 39.22 9.30 30.53
N ASN A 267 40.41 9.68 30.99
CA ASN A 267 40.92 11.03 30.81
C ASN A 267 41.73 11.07 29.50
N THR A 268 41.19 11.73 28.47
CA THR A 268 41.92 12.01 27.23
C THR A 268 42.12 13.51 27.13
N GLY A 269 43.30 13.98 27.57
CA GLY A 269 43.61 15.41 27.62
C GLY A 269 42.78 16.17 28.67
N PRO A 270 42.40 17.44 28.44
CA PRO A 270 41.66 18.26 29.40
C PRO A 270 40.18 17.84 29.55
N PHE A 271 39.74 16.79 28.85
CA PHE A 271 38.37 16.30 28.90
C PHE A 271 38.29 14.93 29.59
N MET A 272 37.43 14.84 30.61
CA MET A 272 37.11 13.60 31.31
C MET A 272 35.84 12.98 30.72
N MET A 273 35.94 11.76 30.21
CA MET A 273 34.80 11.05 29.61
C MET A 273 34.51 9.76 30.37
N ARG A 274 33.26 9.59 30.85
CA ARG A 274 32.81 8.32 31.44
C ARG A 274 32.37 7.37 30.32
N THR A 275 32.98 6.19 30.29
CA THR A 275 32.66 5.11 29.35
C THR A 275 32.24 3.86 30.13
N THR A 276 31.53 2.92 29.50
CA THR A 276 31.24 1.63 30.13
C THR A 276 32.54 0.89 30.44
N CYS A 277 32.65 0.31 31.63
CA CYS A 277 33.87 -0.38 32.03
C CYS A 277 34.16 -1.54 31.07
N ARG A 278 35.35 -1.56 30.46
CA ARG A 278 35.72 -2.55 29.43
C ARG A 278 35.75 -3.98 29.97
N ARG A 279 35.97 -4.15 31.28
CA ARG A 279 36.11 -5.47 31.91
C ARG A 279 34.78 -6.11 32.30
N CYS A 280 33.81 -5.32 32.80
CA CYS A 280 32.50 -5.84 33.20
C CYS A 280 31.37 -5.50 32.22
N GLY A 281 31.65 -4.70 31.18
CA GLY A 281 30.68 -4.29 30.18
C GLY A 281 29.49 -3.51 30.76
N GLY A 282 29.68 -2.80 31.87
CA GLY A 282 28.61 -2.07 32.54
C GLY A 282 27.94 -2.80 33.71
N LYS A 283 28.17 -4.11 33.89
CA LYS A 283 27.46 -4.90 34.93
C LYS A 283 27.92 -4.62 36.37
N GLY A 284 29.05 -3.94 36.56
CA GLY A 284 29.65 -3.68 37.88
C GLY A 284 30.22 -4.92 38.58
N SER A 285 29.92 -6.12 38.09
CA SER A 285 30.32 -7.40 38.66
C SER A 285 30.98 -8.30 37.61
N ILE A 286 31.92 -9.13 38.05
CA ILE A 286 32.62 -10.10 37.23
C ILE A 286 32.22 -11.51 37.68
N ILE A 287 31.66 -12.26 36.74
CA ILE A 287 31.29 -13.66 36.91
C ILE A 287 32.51 -14.51 36.53
N THR A 288 33.16 -15.11 37.53
CA THR A 288 34.33 -15.99 37.31
C THR A 288 33.92 -17.30 36.64
N THR A 289 32.77 -17.84 37.02
CA THR A 289 32.22 -19.11 36.56
C THR A 289 30.83 -18.88 35.98
N PRO A 290 30.72 -18.73 34.64
CA PRO A 290 29.42 -18.53 34.00
C PRO A 290 28.56 -19.77 34.19
N CYS A 291 27.24 -19.58 34.34
CA CYS A 291 26.31 -20.69 34.47
C CYS A 291 26.38 -21.60 33.24
N ALA A 292 26.42 -22.92 33.43
CA ALA A 292 26.53 -23.88 32.33
C ALA A 292 25.34 -23.83 31.36
N LEU A 293 24.15 -23.47 31.85
CA LEU A 293 22.90 -23.52 31.09
C LEU A 293 22.67 -22.25 30.25
N CYS A 294 22.94 -21.07 30.80
CA CYS A 294 22.76 -19.78 30.10
C CYS A 294 24.07 -19.13 29.63
N ARG A 295 25.23 -19.72 29.95
CA ARG A 295 26.57 -19.25 29.60
C ARG A 295 26.84 -17.79 29.98
N GLY A 296 26.33 -17.35 31.15
CA GLY A 296 26.54 -15.98 31.65
C GLY A 296 25.50 -14.95 31.20
N SER A 297 24.51 -15.34 30.38
CA SER A 297 23.45 -14.43 29.94
C SER A 297 22.35 -14.18 30.97
N GLY A 298 22.18 -15.11 31.93
CA GLY A 298 21.12 -15.05 32.95
C GLY A 298 19.72 -15.43 32.43
N GLN A 299 19.52 -15.53 31.12
CA GLN A 299 18.23 -15.84 30.49
C GLN A 299 18.32 -17.10 29.64
N THR A 300 17.20 -17.81 29.49
CA THR A 300 17.09 -18.94 28.58
C THR A 300 15.75 -18.94 27.86
N LYS A 301 15.77 -19.31 26.57
CA LYS A 301 14.57 -19.48 25.75
C LYS A 301 13.77 -20.68 26.24
N LYS A 302 12.60 -20.42 26.82
CA LYS A 302 11.66 -21.46 27.24
C LYS A 302 10.42 -21.40 26.34
N ARG A 303 9.94 -22.58 25.93
CA ARG A 303 8.63 -22.69 25.26
C ARG A 303 7.55 -22.60 26.33
N GLN A 304 6.76 -21.54 26.32
CA GLN A 304 5.63 -21.37 27.23
C GLN A 304 4.32 -21.50 26.45
N LYS A 305 3.39 -22.27 27.00
CA LYS A 305 2.00 -22.31 26.55
C LYS A 305 1.26 -21.13 27.16
N VAL A 306 0.71 -20.28 26.31
CA VAL A 306 -0.04 -19.09 26.71
C VAL A 306 -1.47 -19.25 26.20
N THR A 307 -2.44 -19.10 27.09
CA THR A 307 -3.85 -19.09 26.70
C THR A 307 -4.22 -17.72 26.19
N VAL A 308 -4.53 -17.63 24.90
CA VAL A 308 -4.97 -16.41 24.21
C VAL A 308 -6.50 -16.35 24.27
N PRO A 309 -7.09 -15.37 24.97
CA PRO A 309 -8.52 -15.15 24.94
C PRO A 309 -8.91 -14.51 23.60
N VAL A 310 -9.68 -15.23 22.78
CA VAL A 310 -10.24 -14.71 21.53
C VAL A 310 -11.59 -14.08 21.84
N PRO A 311 -11.76 -12.75 21.66
CA PRO A 311 -13.04 -12.12 21.89
C PRO A 311 -14.09 -12.62 20.88
N ALA A 312 -15.35 -12.65 21.30
CA ALA A 312 -16.45 -12.98 20.40
C ALA A 312 -16.59 -11.90 19.31
N GLY A 313 -16.72 -12.33 18.06
CA GLY A 313 -16.97 -11.46 16.92
C GLY A 313 -15.73 -10.95 16.20
N VAL A 314 -14.57 -11.54 16.45
CA VAL A 314 -13.30 -11.23 15.77
C VAL A 314 -13.42 -11.34 14.25
N GLU A 315 -12.85 -10.38 13.54
CA GLU A 315 -12.76 -10.35 12.08
C GLU A 315 -11.48 -11.00 11.55
N ASN A 316 -11.50 -11.36 10.27
CA ASN A 316 -10.32 -11.92 9.61
C ASN A 316 -9.24 -10.84 9.41
N GLY A 317 -8.01 -11.13 9.81
CA GLY A 317 -6.88 -10.19 9.76
C GLY A 317 -6.82 -9.24 10.96
N GLN A 318 -7.71 -9.38 11.93
CA GLN A 318 -7.70 -8.54 13.11
C GLN A 318 -6.53 -8.88 14.03
N THR A 319 -5.84 -7.85 14.52
CA THR A 319 -4.69 -7.97 15.41
C THR A 319 -5.06 -7.63 16.86
N VAL A 320 -4.72 -8.49 17.81
CA VAL A 320 -4.84 -8.23 19.25
C VAL A 320 -3.45 -8.19 19.89
N ARG A 321 -3.23 -7.20 20.74
CA ARG A 321 -2.02 -7.05 21.55
C ARG A 321 -2.23 -7.74 22.89
N MET A 322 -1.29 -8.57 23.29
CA MET A 322 -1.29 -9.25 24.58
C MET A 322 0.09 -9.19 25.22
N SER A 323 0.15 -8.87 26.51
CA SER A 323 1.37 -8.94 27.31
C SER A 323 1.61 -10.38 27.77
N VAL A 324 2.78 -10.93 27.50
CA VAL A 324 3.19 -12.24 28.01
C VAL A 324 4.56 -12.13 28.68
N GLY A 325 4.57 -12.22 30.01
CA GLY A 325 5.77 -11.96 30.80
C GLY A 325 6.23 -10.51 30.64
N THR A 326 7.49 -10.33 30.25
CA THR A 326 8.11 -9.00 30.02
C THR A 326 7.95 -8.48 28.59
N ARG A 327 7.41 -9.29 27.66
CA ARG A 327 7.25 -8.93 26.25
C ARG A 327 5.79 -8.76 25.88
N GLU A 328 5.55 -7.92 24.88
CA GLU A 328 4.24 -7.80 24.24
C GLU A 328 4.26 -8.51 22.91
N ILE A 329 3.23 -9.32 22.67
CA ILE A 329 3.05 -10.05 21.43
C ILE A 329 1.84 -9.51 20.68
N LEU A 330 1.93 -9.51 19.35
CA LEU A 330 0.83 -9.15 18.47
C LEU A 330 0.30 -10.43 17.83
N ILE A 331 -0.98 -10.71 17.99
CA ILE A 331 -1.62 -11.91 17.47
C ILE A 331 -2.59 -11.49 16.38
N THR A 332 -2.30 -11.89 15.14
CA THR A 332 -3.18 -11.69 14.00
C THR A 332 -4.07 -12.91 13.82
N PHE A 333 -5.38 -12.73 13.90
CA PHE A 333 -6.34 -13.81 13.72
C PHE A 333 -6.64 -14.04 12.24
N ARG A 334 -6.52 -15.28 11.78
CA ARG A 334 -6.99 -15.72 10.46
C ARG A 334 -8.20 -16.62 10.62
N VAL A 335 -9.35 -16.17 10.14
CA VAL A 335 -10.62 -16.90 10.29
C VAL A 335 -10.85 -17.74 9.04
N GLN A 336 -10.99 -19.05 9.21
CA GLN A 336 -11.33 -19.97 8.13
C GLN A 336 -12.78 -19.79 7.67
N ARG A 337 -13.02 -19.97 6.37
CA ARG A 337 -14.35 -19.89 5.78
C ARG A 337 -15.22 -21.06 6.25
N SER A 338 -16.45 -20.76 6.70
CA SER A 338 -17.42 -21.80 7.03
C SER A 338 -18.08 -22.37 5.77
N PRO A 339 -18.39 -23.67 5.73
CA PRO A 339 -19.22 -24.26 4.67
C PRO A 339 -20.71 -23.90 4.80
N VAL A 340 -21.18 -23.60 6.02
CA VAL A 340 -22.59 -23.33 6.32
C VAL A 340 -22.89 -21.84 6.32
N PHE A 341 -21.99 -21.05 6.90
CA PHE A 341 -22.22 -19.64 7.18
C PHE A 341 -21.39 -18.73 6.27
N ARG A 342 -22.03 -17.69 5.75
CA ARG A 342 -21.39 -16.58 5.04
C ARG A 342 -21.51 -15.33 5.92
N ARG A 343 -20.39 -14.79 6.38
CA ARG A 343 -20.38 -13.57 7.22
C ARG A 343 -20.40 -12.32 6.35
N ASN A 344 -21.23 -11.36 6.75
CA ASN A 344 -21.27 -10.02 6.20
C ASN A 344 -21.27 -9.01 7.37
N GLY A 345 -20.09 -8.54 7.76
CA GLY A 345 -19.93 -7.70 8.96
C GLY A 345 -20.33 -8.45 10.24
N ALA A 346 -21.34 -7.93 10.95
CA ALA A 346 -21.93 -8.57 12.14
C ALA A 346 -23.05 -9.57 11.79
N ASP A 347 -23.55 -9.52 10.56
CA ASP A 347 -24.66 -10.33 10.12
C ASP A 347 -24.17 -11.63 9.49
N ILE A 348 -25.00 -12.66 9.55
CA ILE A 348 -24.69 -13.97 8.98
C ILE A 348 -25.76 -14.37 7.98
N HIS A 349 -25.33 -14.99 6.90
CA HIS A 349 -26.20 -15.64 5.93
C HIS A 349 -25.98 -17.16 5.98
N SER A 350 -27.07 -17.92 6.01
CA SER A 350 -27.04 -19.38 5.86
C SER A 350 -28.09 -19.82 4.86
N ASP A 351 -27.86 -20.96 4.23
CA ASP A 351 -28.84 -21.59 3.34
C ASP A 351 -29.59 -22.70 4.10
N VAL A 352 -30.92 -22.65 4.09
CA VAL A 352 -31.77 -23.70 4.66
C VAL A 352 -32.53 -24.40 3.53
N PRO A 353 -32.26 -25.70 3.30
CA PRO A 353 -33.00 -26.46 2.31
C PRO A 353 -34.40 -26.82 2.84
N ILE A 354 -35.44 -26.45 2.12
CA ILE A 354 -36.84 -26.80 2.43
C ILE A 354 -37.44 -27.71 1.38
N SER A 355 -38.45 -28.49 1.75
CA SER A 355 -39.19 -29.32 0.78
C SER A 355 -40.19 -28.49 -0.02
N ILE A 356 -40.58 -29.00 -1.20
CA ILE A 356 -41.61 -28.38 -2.05
C ILE A 356 -42.94 -28.24 -1.29
N ALA A 357 -43.34 -29.29 -0.55
CA ALA A 357 -44.56 -29.26 0.23
C ALA A 357 -44.54 -28.16 1.31
N GLN A 358 -43.40 -27.98 2.01
CA GLN A 358 -43.24 -26.89 2.99
C GLN A 358 -43.21 -25.52 2.32
N ALA A 359 -42.69 -25.39 1.10
CA ALA A 359 -42.71 -24.13 0.36
C ALA A 359 -44.14 -23.70 0.00
N ILE A 360 -44.97 -24.65 -0.45
CA ILE A 360 -46.36 -24.39 -0.87
C ILE A 360 -47.27 -24.20 0.34
N LEU A 361 -47.29 -25.18 1.25
CA LEU A 361 -48.24 -25.25 2.36
C LEU A 361 -47.79 -24.46 3.60
N GLY A 362 -46.51 -24.10 3.66
CA GLY A 362 -45.88 -23.58 4.87
C GLY A 362 -45.54 -24.72 5.85
N GLY A 363 -44.98 -24.34 7.00
CA GLY A 363 -44.64 -25.28 8.06
C GLY A 363 -43.51 -24.78 8.93
N THR A 364 -42.74 -25.71 9.50
CA THR A 364 -41.55 -25.40 10.31
C THR A 364 -40.32 -26.05 9.72
N ALA A 365 -39.19 -25.34 9.78
CA ALA A 365 -37.88 -25.89 9.45
C ALA A 365 -36.86 -25.54 10.53
N THR A 366 -35.81 -26.33 10.62
CA THR A 366 -34.71 -26.11 11.56
C THR A 366 -33.52 -25.52 10.82
N ALA A 367 -33.16 -24.29 11.17
CA ALA A 367 -31.95 -23.62 10.71
C ALA A 367 -30.80 -23.88 11.67
N GLN A 368 -29.59 -24.02 11.13
CA GLN A 368 -28.38 -24.07 11.96
C GLN A 368 -28.07 -22.65 12.44
N GLY A 369 -28.18 -22.39 13.74
CA GLY A 369 -27.71 -21.14 14.35
C GLY A 369 -26.27 -21.28 14.84
N LEU A 370 -25.66 -20.16 15.21
CA LEU A 370 -24.30 -20.16 15.79
C LEU A 370 -24.25 -20.97 17.09
N TYR A 371 -25.10 -20.64 18.05
CA TYR A 371 -25.09 -21.24 19.40
C TYR A 371 -25.91 -22.53 19.48
N GLN A 372 -27.11 -22.49 18.90
CA GLN A 372 -28.09 -23.57 18.92
C GLN A 372 -28.85 -23.63 17.60
N ALA A 373 -29.49 -24.76 17.32
CA ALA A 373 -30.44 -24.85 16.21
C ALA A 373 -31.66 -23.96 16.48
N ILE A 374 -32.16 -23.28 15.45
CA ILE A 374 -33.28 -22.34 15.55
C ILE A 374 -34.42 -22.89 14.69
N SER A 375 -35.59 -23.10 15.30
CA SER A 375 -36.81 -23.40 14.56
C SER A 375 -37.36 -22.11 13.93
N ILE A 376 -37.59 -22.14 12.62
CA ILE A 376 -38.17 -21.05 11.85
C ILE A 376 -39.52 -21.47 11.31
N MET A 377 -40.48 -20.55 11.35
CA MET A 377 -41.78 -20.70 10.71
C MET A 377 -41.65 -20.30 9.24
N ILE A 378 -42.02 -21.20 8.35
CA ILE A 378 -42.05 -20.97 6.91
C ILE A 378 -43.48 -20.58 6.55
N PRO A 379 -43.72 -19.36 6.04
CA PRO A 379 -45.05 -18.98 5.57
C PRO A 379 -45.47 -19.84 4.37
N ALA A 380 -46.77 -20.00 4.17
CA ALA A 380 -47.28 -20.62 2.94
C ALA A 380 -46.86 -19.79 1.72
N SER A 381 -46.75 -20.45 0.56
CA SER A 381 -46.39 -19.80 -0.70
C SER A 381 -44.99 -19.16 -0.71
N CYS A 382 -44.02 -19.78 -0.03
CA CYS A 382 -42.63 -19.32 -0.01
C CYS A 382 -41.97 -19.45 -1.37
N GLN A 383 -41.30 -18.39 -1.79
CA GLN A 383 -40.52 -18.37 -3.02
C GLN A 383 -39.09 -18.91 -2.80
N ALA A 384 -38.49 -19.41 -3.88
CA ALA A 384 -37.06 -19.73 -3.89
C ALA A 384 -36.24 -18.44 -3.65
N ASP A 385 -35.17 -18.54 -2.85
CA ASP A 385 -34.28 -17.44 -2.46
C ASP A 385 -34.94 -16.34 -1.59
N GLN A 386 -36.16 -16.55 -1.11
CA GLN A 386 -36.75 -15.69 -0.09
C GLN A 386 -35.86 -15.70 1.17
N VAL A 387 -35.68 -14.52 1.76
CA VAL A 387 -34.81 -14.33 2.92
C VAL A 387 -35.65 -14.07 4.17
N ILE A 388 -35.51 -14.94 5.17
CA ILE A 388 -36.09 -14.73 6.49
C ILE A 388 -35.03 -14.12 7.40
N ARG A 389 -35.33 -12.97 7.99
CA ARG A 389 -34.43 -12.30 8.95
C ARG A 389 -34.76 -12.71 10.37
N LEU A 390 -33.77 -13.26 11.06
CA LEU A 390 -33.82 -13.57 12.49
C LEU A 390 -33.05 -12.51 13.26
N GLN A 391 -33.78 -11.64 13.95
CA GLN A 391 -33.19 -10.50 14.66
C GLN A 391 -32.34 -10.95 15.84
N GLY A 392 -31.14 -10.37 15.98
CA GLY A 392 -30.24 -10.61 17.12
C GLY A 392 -29.67 -12.03 17.20
N LYS A 393 -29.75 -12.82 16.12
CA LYS A 393 -29.19 -14.18 16.04
C LYS A 393 -27.87 -14.25 15.25
N GLY A 394 -27.29 -13.11 14.90
CA GLY A 394 -25.99 -12.98 14.24
C GLY A 394 -24.79 -12.96 15.19
N ILE A 395 -23.69 -12.36 14.74
CA ILE A 395 -22.43 -12.29 15.49
C ILE A 395 -22.48 -11.12 16.47
N ARG A 396 -21.89 -11.31 17.66
CA ARG A 396 -21.72 -10.23 18.63
C ARG A 396 -20.75 -9.17 18.09
N ARG A 397 -21.12 -7.90 18.15
CA ARG A 397 -20.20 -6.80 17.82
C ARG A 397 -19.15 -6.65 18.92
N MET A 398 -17.89 -6.45 18.58
CA MET A 398 -16.80 -6.43 19.59
C MET A 398 -16.93 -5.28 20.60
N ASN A 399 -17.33 -4.09 20.13
CA ASN A 399 -17.39 -2.87 20.95
C ASN A 399 -18.77 -2.62 21.58
N SER A 400 -19.74 -3.51 21.40
CA SER A 400 -21.09 -3.30 21.93
C SER A 400 -21.70 -4.61 22.41
N TYR A 401 -22.69 -4.54 23.29
CA TYR A 401 -23.45 -5.73 23.68
C TYR A 401 -24.48 -6.18 22.62
N SER A 402 -24.56 -5.45 21.51
CA SER A 402 -25.48 -5.74 20.40
C SER A 402 -25.00 -6.92 19.54
N TYR A 403 -25.97 -7.67 19.03
CA TYR A 403 -25.79 -8.76 18.08
C TYR A 403 -26.23 -8.31 16.69
N GLY A 404 -25.59 -8.84 15.65
CA GLY A 404 -26.11 -8.76 14.29
C GLY A 404 -27.34 -9.65 14.08
N ASP A 405 -27.82 -9.65 12.84
CA ASP A 405 -28.96 -10.45 12.41
C ASP A 405 -28.51 -11.70 11.64
N HIS A 406 -29.36 -12.74 11.65
CA HIS A 406 -29.14 -13.94 10.87
C HIS A 406 -30.17 -14.02 9.74
N TYR A 407 -29.68 -13.90 8.51
CA TYR A 407 -30.45 -14.00 7.29
C TYR A 407 -30.43 -15.44 6.76
N VAL A 408 -31.59 -16.08 6.79
CA VAL A 408 -31.77 -17.43 6.30
C VAL A 408 -32.31 -17.37 4.87
N HIS A 409 -31.51 -17.85 3.93
CA HIS A 409 -31.89 -18.01 2.53
C HIS A 409 -32.60 -19.35 2.34
N ILE A 410 -33.84 -19.30 1.89
CA ILE A 410 -34.65 -20.48 1.64
C ILE A 410 -34.25 -21.08 0.29
N LYS A 411 -33.83 -22.36 0.29
CA LYS A 411 -33.54 -23.10 -0.95
C LYS A 411 -34.48 -24.29 -1.07
N ILE A 412 -35.26 -24.35 -2.14
CA ILE A 412 -36.18 -25.48 -2.36
C ILE A 412 -35.38 -26.69 -2.87
N ARG A 413 -35.38 -27.77 -2.09
CA ARG A 413 -34.71 -29.02 -2.45
C ARG A 413 -35.71 -29.98 -3.08
N VAL A 414 -35.57 -30.19 -4.39
CA VAL A 414 -36.35 -31.18 -5.14
C VAL A 414 -35.77 -32.58 -4.90
N PRO A 415 -36.58 -33.57 -4.48
CA PRO A 415 -36.11 -34.95 -4.27
C PRO A 415 -35.76 -35.62 -5.61
N LYS A 416 -34.62 -36.34 -5.66
CA LYS A 416 -34.15 -37.03 -6.88
C LYS A 416 -34.93 -38.32 -7.20
N LYS A 417 -35.57 -38.93 -6.21
CA LYS A 417 -36.32 -40.17 -6.34
C LYS A 417 -37.68 -39.98 -5.67
N LEU A 418 -38.73 -40.39 -6.37
CA LEU A 418 -40.11 -40.33 -5.91
C LEU A 418 -40.69 -41.74 -5.86
N THR A 419 -41.50 -42.01 -4.84
CA THR A 419 -42.30 -43.24 -4.79
C THR A 419 -43.45 -43.18 -5.78
N ARG A 420 -44.02 -44.33 -6.18
CA ARG A 420 -45.16 -44.38 -7.12
C ARG A 420 -46.33 -43.51 -6.65
N LYS A 421 -46.64 -43.52 -5.35
CA LYS A 421 -47.69 -42.70 -4.73
C LYS A 421 -47.38 -41.19 -4.77
N GLN A 422 -46.14 -40.79 -4.47
CA GLN A 422 -45.75 -39.38 -4.55
C GLN A 422 -45.80 -38.86 -5.99
N ARG A 423 -45.38 -39.69 -6.96
CA ARG A 423 -45.44 -39.33 -8.37
C ARG A 423 -46.87 -39.13 -8.86
N SER A 424 -47.81 -40.00 -8.47
CA SER A 424 -49.22 -39.83 -8.86
C SER A 424 -49.83 -38.54 -8.29
N LEU A 425 -49.52 -38.18 -7.03
CA LEU A 425 -50.02 -36.94 -6.42
C LEU A 425 -49.44 -35.67 -7.08
N LEU A 426 -48.18 -35.72 -7.52
CA LEU A 426 -47.57 -34.59 -8.23
C LEU A 426 -48.11 -34.46 -9.67
N LEU A 427 -48.49 -35.58 -10.30
CA LEU A 427 -49.15 -35.54 -11.60
C LEU A 427 -50.55 -34.93 -11.50
N SER A 428 -51.35 -35.31 -10.49
CA SER A 428 -52.66 -34.69 -10.28
C SER A 428 -52.55 -33.20 -9.97
N TYR A 429 -51.54 -32.78 -9.20
CA TYR A 429 -51.28 -31.35 -8.98
C TYR A 429 -50.93 -30.61 -10.29
N ALA A 430 -50.12 -31.22 -11.15
CA ALA A 430 -49.72 -30.63 -12.43
C ALA A 430 -50.88 -30.50 -13.45
N GLU A 431 -51.94 -31.32 -13.33
CA GLU A 431 -53.15 -31.19 -14.15
C GLU A 431 -53.99 -29.96 -13.75
N GLU A 432 -53.97 -29.60 -12.47
CA GLU A 432 -54.73 -28.45 -11.92
C GLU A 432 -53.95 -27.13 -11.96
N GLU A 433 -52.63 -27.18 -12.17
CA GLU A 433 -51.75 -26.01 -12.15
C GLU A 433 -52.02 -25.08 -13.35
N THR A 434 -52.53 -23.87 -13.11
CA THR A 434 -52.92 -22.93 -14.19
C THR A 434 -51.87 -21.86 -14.51
N ASP A 435 -50.88 -21.68 -13.63
CA ASP A 435 -49.95 -20.54 -13.68
C ASP A 435 -48.66 -20.80 -14.50
N VAL A 436 -48.45 -22.02 -15.00
CA VAL A 436 -47.21 -22.41 -15.69
C VAL A 436 -47.46 -22.69 -17.17
N GLN A 437 -46.68 -22.06 -18.04
CA GLN A 437 -46.65 -22.36 -19.47
C GLN A 437 -45.73 -23.54 -19.76
N GLY A 438 -46.27 -24.68 -20.20
CA GLY A 438 -45.50 -25.86 -20.59
C GLY A 438 -46.25 -27.18 -20.38
N THR A 439 -45.57 -28.31 -20.63
CA THR A 439 -46.11 -29.63 -20.32
C THR A 439 -45.30 -30.32 -19.22
N VAL A 440 -45.98 -30.95 -18.27
CA VAL A 440 -45.35 -31.79 -17.24
C VAL A 440 -45.53 -33.24 -17.66
N ASN A 441 -44.47 -33.87 -18.18
CA ASN A 441 -44.52 -35.25 -18.73
C ASN A 441 -45.64 -35.46 -19.78
N GLY A 442 -45.92 -34.47 -20.63
CA GLY A 442 -46.97 -34.56 -21.66
C GLY A 442 -48.37 -34.16 -21.17
N VAL A 443 -48.56 -33.85 -19.88
CA VAL A 443 -49.78 -33.22 -19.37
C VAL A 443 -49.70 -31.73 -19.68
N ASN A 444 -50.70 -31.20 -20.39
CA ASN A 444 -50.78 -29.79 -20.76
C ASN A 444 -51.94 -29.14 -19.98
N PRO A 445 -51.68 -28.39 -18.90
CA PRO A 445 -52.75 -27.82 -18.07
C PRO A 445 -53.63 -26.83 -18.84
N SER A 446 -53.06 -26.17 -19.86
CA SER A 446 -53.76 -25.21 -20.71
C SER A 446 -54.81 -25.84 -21.64
N ALA A 447 -54.86 -27.17 -21.76
CA ALA A 447 -55.83 -27.86 -22.64
C ALA A 447 -57.22 -28.05 -21.98
N GLY A 448 -57.35 -27.77 -20.67
CA GLY A 448 -58.57 -28.02 -19.89
C GLY A 448 -59.64 -26.92 -19.94
N GLN A 449 -59.34 -25.71 -20.45
CA GLN A 449 -60.35 -24.66 -20.62
C GLN A 449 -61.07 -24.76 -21.97
N GLY A 450 -61.79 -25.87 -22.15
CA GLY A 450 -62.88 -26.00 -23.10
C GLY A 450 -64.23 -26.00 -22.38
N TYR A 451 -64.47 -25.04 -21.48
CA TYR A 451 -65.80 -24.86 -20.88
C TYR A 451 -66.65 -23.99 -21.81
N SER A 452 -67.81 -24.55 -22.16
CA SER A 452 -68.91 -23.98 -22.91
C SER A 452 -69.15 -22.50 -22.63
N SER A 453 -69.01 -21.67 -23.66
CA SER A 453 -69.59 -20.33 -23.71
C SER A 453 -71.12 -20.45 -23.58
N THR A 454 -71.64 -20.24 -22.39
CA THR A 454 -73.04 -19.81 -22.21
C THR A 454 -73.16 -18.42 -22.83
N PRO A 455 -74.15 -18.15 -23.70
CA PRO A 455 -74.28 -16.83 -24.32
C PRO A 455 -74.67 -15.80 -23.25
N PRO A 456 -74.28 -14.52 -23.42
CA PRO A 456 -74.58 -13.49 -22.46
C PRO A 456 -76.10 -13.28 -22.35
N PHE A 457 -76.61 -13.37 -21.13
CA PHE A 457 -77.98 -13.01 -20.78
C PHE A 457 -78.16 -11.51 -21.03
N ASN A 458 -79.10 -11.15 -21.92
CA ASN A 458 -79.39 -9.78 -22.32
C ASN A 458 -80.46 -9.18 -21.38
N PRO A 459 -80.16 -8.17 -20.53
CA PRO A 459 -81.12 -7.63 -19.57
C PRO A 459 -81.96 -6.50 -20.17
N ASN A 460 -82.67 -6.76 -21.28
CA ASN A 460 -83.57 -5.77 -21.88
C ASN A 460 -84.81 -6.44 -22.49
N ILE A 461 -85.62 -7.09 -21.66
CA ILE A 461 -87.01 -7.43 -22.00
C ILE A 461 -87.88 -7.27 -20.75
N THR A 462 -88.55 -6.13 -20.64
CA THR A 462 -89.71 -5.91 -19.75
C THR A 462 -91.00 -6.25 -20.51
N PRO A 463 -91.89 -7.08 -19.94
CA PRO A 463 -93.33 -6.80 -20.04
C PRO A 463 -94.15 -7.38 -18.87
N PRO A 464 -95.49 -7.23 -18.88
CA PRO A 464 -96.32 -6.07 -19.19
C PRO A 464 -96.80 -5.30 -17.94
#